data_AF-A0A5C5WVP4-F1
#
_entry.id   AF-A0A5C5WVP4-F1
#
_cell.length_a   1.000
_cell.length_b   1.000
_cell.length_c   1.000
_cell.angle_alpha   90.00
_cell.angle_beta   90.00
_cell.angle_gamma   90.00
#
_symmetry.space_group_name_H-M   'P 1'
#
loop_
_entity.id
_entity.type
_entity.pdbx_description
1 polymer ?
#
loop_
_entity_poly.entity_id
_entity_poly.type
_entity_poly.pdbx_seq_one_letter_code
_entity_poly.pdbx_strand_id
1 'polypeptide(L)'
;MAASDATIAYLTVIEDERTGWTGGLLILNSGGRPLEFQCTLPVRPTRAHEILFGPTLRDHLIGDVIGPLLIKKSRTPISMLCCDLPEALAIGQTTQFPIALVVAAAEPTEGPIDDDTLIGSDIVMLADSELRVPMEQVEAARAIALKMVDLPDAVEPFERIREAIKEAQAQISRAREAAANARDGGQVKDAIAVSPSFDSASRTKAA
;
A
#
# COMPACT_ATOMS: atom_id res chain seq x y z
N MET A 1 35.50 2.48 -1.46
CA MET A 1 34.11 2.95 -1.59
C MET A 1 33.26 1.99 -0.77
N ALA A 2 32.57 2.47 0.25
CA ALA A 2 31.63 1.62 0.98
C ALA A 2 30.60 1.10 -0.04
N ALA A 3 30.38 -0.22 -0.10
CA ALA A 3 29.30 -0.76 -0.90
C ALA A 3 28.01 -0.07 -0.44
N SER A 4 27.30 0.59 -1.36
CA SER A 4 25.95 1.08 -1.04
C SER A 4 25.14 -0.13 -0.60
N ASP A 5 24.58 -0.08 0.61
CA ASP A 5 23.78 -1.17 1.14
C ASP A 5 22.59 -1.38 0.20
N ALA A 6 22.45 -2.59 -0.32
CA ALA A 6 21.43 -2.88 -1.31
C ALA A 6 20.05 -2.80 -0.65
N THR A 7 19.10 -2.21 -1.36
CA THR A 7 17.71 -2.07 -0.91
C THR A 7 16.79 -2.90 -1.78
N ILE A 8 15.77 -3.46 -1.16
CA ILE A 8 14.73 -4.22 -1.84
C ILE A 8 13.37 -3.60 -1.53
N ALA A 9 12.59 -3.35 -2.56
CA ALA A 9 11.25 -2.82 -2.42
C ALA A 9 10.22 -3.94 -2.64
N TYR A 10 9.08 -3.84 -1.95
CA TYR A 10 7.94 -4.74 -2.08
C TYR A 10 6.71 -3.91 -2.41
N LEU A 11 6.04 -4.24 -3.52
CA LEU A 11 4.82 -3.58 -3.98
C LEU A 11 3.69 -4.60 -4.03
N THR A 12 2.59 -4.27 -3.36
CA THR A 12 1.31 -4.97 -3.53
C THR A 12 0.16 -3.96 -3.60
N VAL A 13 -0.96 -4.39 -4.17
CA VAL A 13 -2.17 -3.60 -4.31
C VAL A 13 -3.36 -4.43 -3.86
N ILE A 14 -4.19 -3.84 -3.01
CA ILE A 14 -5.39 -4.49 -2.48
C ILE A 14 -6.60 -3.80 -3.09
N GLU A 15 -7.47 -4.60 -3.70
CA GLU A 15 -8.81 -4.17 -4.05
C GLU A 15 -9.77 -4.51 -2.91
N ASP A 16 -10.52 -3.51 -2.47
CA ASP A 16 -11.64 -3.70 -1.54
C ASP A 16 -12.87 -3.00 -2.11
N GLU A 17 -13.99 -3.72 -2.22
CA GLU A 17 -15.23 -3.20 -2.82
C GLU A 17 -15.71 -1.90 -2.15
N ARG A 18 -15.44 -1.76 -0.84
CA ARG A 18 -15.91 -0.65 -0.02
C ARG A 18 -14.98 0.56 0.02
N THR A 19 -13.72 0.43 -0.38
CA THR A 19 -12.74 1.51 -0.28
C THR A 19 -12.09 1.81 -1.63
N GLY A 20 -12.01 0.83 -2.52
CA GLY A 20 -11.34 0.90 -3.82
C GLY A 20 -9.96 0.23 -3.75
N TRP A 21 -9.07 0.66 -4.65
CA TRP A 21 -7.73 0.11 -4.81
C TRP A 21 -6.74 0.86 -3.94
N THR A 22 -5.98 0.14 -3.10
CA THR A 22 -4.94 0.75 -2.25
C THR A 22 -3.63 0.03 -2.47
N GLY A 23 -2.61 0.78 -2.93
CA GLY A 23 -1.26 0.24 -3.07
C GLY A 23 -0.41 0.53 -1.85
N GLY A 24 0.55 -0.36 -1.58
CA GLY A 24 1.59 -0.16 -0.59
C GLY A 24 2.95 -0.52 -1.14
N LEU A 25 3.95 0.28 -0.78
CA LEU A 25 5.35 0.08 -1.11
C LEU A 25 6.16 0.08 0.19
N LEU A 26 6.79 -1.06 0.48
CA LEU A 26 7.69 -1.22 1.63
C LEU A 26 9.12 -1.40 1.12
N ILE A 27 10.06 -0.59 1.61
CA ILE A 27 11.48 -0.69 1.26
C ILE A 27 12.23 -1.20 2.47
N LEU A 28 12.99 -2.28 2.25
CA LEU A 28 13.81 -2.94 3.25
C LEU A 28 15.29 -2.77 2.90
N ASN A 29 16.14 -2.84 3.91
CA ASN A 29 17.57 -3.09 3.72
C ASN A 29 17.83 -4.58 3.44
N SER A 30 19.10 -4.93 3.21
CA SER A 30 19.58 -6.29 2.95
C SER A 30 19.23 -7.32 4.04
N GLY A 31 18.99 -6.87 5.28
CA GLY A 31 18.59 -7.71 6.41
C GLY A 31 17.09 -7.67 6.75
N GLY A 32 16.24 -7.21 5.83
CA GLY A 32 14.77 -7.22 6.01
C GLY A 32 14.20 -6.13 6.94
N ARG A 33 15.02 -5.17 7.38
CA ARG A 33 14.56 -4.06 8.24
C ARG A 33 13.89 -2.97 7.39
N PRO A 34 12.69 -2.49 7.78
CA PRO A 34 12.04 -1.36 7.11
C PRO A 34 12.89 -0.10 7.14
N LEU A 35 13.06 0.48 5.96
CA LEU A 35 13.64 1.80 5.75
C LEU A 35 12.55 2.83 5.46
N GLU A 36 11.56 2.45 4.65
CA GLU A 36 10.48 3.33 4.21
C GLU A 36 9.20 2.53 3.95
N PHE A 37 8.05 3.11 4.29
CA PHE A 37 6.74 2.60 3.90
C PHE A 37 5.90 3.74 3.33
N GLN A 38 5.28 3.50 2.19
CA GLN A 38 4.33 4.39 1.54
C GLN A 38 3.06 3.61 1.21
N CYS A 39 1.90 4.26 1.33
CA CYS A 39 0.66 3.72 0.79
C CYS A 39 -0.13 4.82 0.07
N THR A 40 -0.96 4.43 -0.88
CA THR A 40 -1.87 5.38 -1.53
C THR A 40 -3.08 5.64 -0.63
N LEU A 41 -3.79 6.74 -0.88
CA LEU A 41 -5.20 6.79 -0.53
C LEU A 41 -5.97 5.82 -1.44
N PRO A 42 -7.15 5.32 -1.01
CA PRO A 42 -7.94 4.45 -1.86
C PRO A 42 -8.30 5.13 -3.19
N VAL A 43 -7.94 4.49 -4.29
CA VAL A 43 -8.20 4.91 -5.67
C VAL A 43 -9.48 4.25 -6.14
N ARG A 44 -10.45 5.04 -6.57
CA ARG A 44 -11.66 4.55 -7.20
C ARG A 44 -11.68 4.92 -8.67
N PRO A 45 -11.64 3.94 -9.60
CA PRO A 45 -11.88 4.24 -10.99
C PRO A 45 -13.28 4.84 -11.14
N THR A 46 -13.43 5.78 -12.07
CA THR A 46 -14.75 6.33 -12.39
C THR A 46 -15.50 5.33 -13.26
N ARG A 47 -16.83 5.43 -13.34
CA ARG A 47 -17.62 4.59 -14.25
C ARG A 47 -17.14 4.72 -15.71
N ALA A 48 -16.66 5.89 -16.11
CA ALA A 48 -16.07 6.09 -17.42
C ALA A 48 -14.77 5.28 -17.58
N HIS A 49 -13.87 5.28 -16.59
CA HIS A 49 -12.67 4.44 -16.63
C HIS A 49 -13.01 2.94 -16.69
N GLU A 50 -13.97 2.48 -15.89
CA GLU A 50 -14.41 1.07 -15.93
C GLU A 50 -14.88 0.66 -17.34
N ILE A 51 -15.67 1.51 -18.00
CA ILE A 51 -16.17 1.24 -19.35
C ILE A 51 -15.05 1.27 -20.38
N LEU A 52 -14.14 2.26 -20.28
CA LEU A 52 -13.10 2.48 -21.29
C LEU A 52 -11.97 1.44 -21.21
N PHE A 53 -11.53 1.08 -20.00
CA PHE A 53 -10.45 0.11 -19.80
C PHE A 53 -10.98 -1.33 -19.78
N GLY A 54 -12.22 -1.55 -19.34
CA GLY A 54 -12.84 -2.87 -19.32
C GLY A 54 -11.94 -3.91 -18.63
N PRO A 55 -11.60 -5.03 -19.30
CA PRO A 55 -10.73 -6.06 -18.74
C PRO A 55 -9.32 -5.58 -18.36
N THR A 56 -8.82 -4.52 -18.98
CA THR A 56 -7.46 -3.98 -18.75
C THR A 56 -7.39 -2.99 -17.59
N LEU A 57 -8.51 -2.80 -16.87
CA LEU A 57 -8.57 -1.83 -15.77
C LEU A 57 -7.58 -2.17 -14.65
N ARG A 58 -7.44 -3.47 -14.33
CA ARG A 58 -6.52 -3.95 -13.30
C ARG A 58 -5.07 -3.65 -13.67
N ASP A 59 -4.68 -4.00 -14.90
CA ASP A 59 -3.36 -3.71 -15.48
C ASP A 59 -3.04 -2.21 -15.38
N HIS A 60 -3.97 -1.38 -15.81
CA HIS A 60 -3.80 0.07 -15.79
C HIS A 60 -3.65 0.60 -14.35
N LEU A 61 -4.51 0.17 -13.44
CA LEU A 61 -4.48 0.65 -12.05
C LEU A 61 -3.19 0.26 -11.35
N ILE A 62 -2.72 -0.97 -11.51
CA ILE A 62 -1.52 -1.48 -10.84
C ILE A 62 -0.26 -0.95 -11.53
N GLY A 63 -0.13 -1.18 -12.84
CA GLY A 63 1.08 -0.95 -13.62
C GLY A 63 1.31 0.51 -14.02
N ASP A 64 0.26 1.28 -14.30
CA ASP A 64 0.41 2.65 -14.81
C ASP A 64 0.11 3.74 -13.77
N VAL A 65 -0.73 3.43 -12.78
CA VAL A 65 -1.22 4.43 -11.82
C VAL A 65 -0.57 4.25 -10.44
N ILE A 66 -0.88 3.17 -9.75
CA ILE A 66 -0.54 2.99 -8.34
C ILE A 66 0.96 2.70 -8.16
N GLY A 67 1.50 1.75 -8.90
CA GLY A 67 2.93 1.39 -8.83
C GLY A 67 3.84 2.58 -9.13
N PRO A 68 3.72 3.24 -10.30
CA PRO A 68 4.53 4.41 -10.65
C PRO A 68 4.38 5.57 -9.65
N LEU A 69 3.19 5.80 -9.11
CA LEU A 69 2.96 6.83 -8.09
C LEU A 69 3.78 6.55 -6.82
N LEU A 70 3.77 5.31 -6.33
CA LEU A 70 4.49 4.92 -5.12
C LEU A 70 6.01 4.97 -5.34
N ILE A 71 6.49 4.44 -6.46
CA ILE A 71 7.92 4.46 -6.83
C ILE A 71 8.43 5.89 -6.92
N LYS A 72 7.68 6.79 -7.59
CA LYS A 72 8.05 8.21 -7.72
C LYS A 72 8.06 8.94 -6.36
N LYS A 73 7.24 8.52 -5.41
CA LYS A 73 7.20 9.09 -4.06
C LYS A 73 8.31 8.58 -3.15
N SER A 74 8.91 7.43 -3.47
CA SER A 74 10.00 6.86 -2.69
C SER A 74 11.16 7.84 -2.60
N ARG A 75 11.67 8.03 -1.38
CA ARG A 75 12.91 8.79 -1.15
C ARG A 75 14.12 7.88 -1.07
N THR A 76 13.88 6.63 -0.67
CA THR A 76 14.91 5.60 -0.61
C THR A 76 15.14 5.03 -2.01
N PRO A 77 16.40 4.99 -2.50
CA PRO A 77 16.71 4.35 -3.77
C PRO A 77 16.26 2.88 -3.75
N ILE A 78 15.73 2.39 -4.87
CA ILE A 78 15.28 1.00 -5.04
C ILE A 78 16.34 0.27 -5.88
N SER A 79 16.91 -0.82 -5.35
CA SER A 79 17.86 -1.64 -6.12
C SER A 79 17.16 -2.76 -6.89
N MET A 80 16.04 -3.27 -6.38
CA MET A 80 15.14 -4.23 -7.02
C MET A 80 13.75 -4.07 -6.43
N LEU A 81 12.71 -4.28 -7.24
CA LEU A 81 11.31 -4.28 -6.81
C LEU A 81 10.72 -5.69 -6.91
N CYS A 82 10.22 -6.20 -5.80
CA CYS A 82 9.42 -7.40 -5.72
C CYS A 82 7.92 -7.05 -5.76
N CYS A 83 7.14 -7.82 -6.51
CA CYS A 83 5.68 -7.72 -6.54
C CYS A 83 5.05 -9.11 -6.38
N ASP A 84 3.77 -9.12 -6.04
CA ASP A 84 2.93 -10.32 -5.95
C ASP A 84 1.74 -10.27 -6.94
N LEU A 85 1.77 -9.29 -7.85
CA LEU A 85 0.78 -9.05 -8.90
C LEU A 85 1.51 -8.99 -10.25
N PRO A 86 1.20 -9.87 -11.21
CA PRO A 86 1.85 -9.92 -12.52
C PRO A 86 1.80 -8.59 -13.28
N GLU A 87 0.69 -7.84 -13.13
CA GLU A 87 0.47 -6.55 -13.77
C GLU A 87 1.56 -5.52 -13.41
N ALA A 88 2.17 -5.64 -12.22
CA ALA A 88 3.24 -4.75 -11.78
C ALA A 88 4.56 -4.96 -12.55
N LEU A 89 4.75 -6.09 -13.25
CA LEU A 89 5.95 -6.32 -14.06
C LEU A 89 6.07 -5.32 -15.22
N ALA A 90 4.95 -4.80 -15.73
CA ALA A 90 4.92 -3.80 -16.80
C ALA A 90 5.64 -2.49 -16.42
N ILE A 91 5.73 -2.19 -15.12
CA ILE A 91 6.45 -1.03 -14.58
C ILE A 91 7.94 -1.06 -14.99
N GLY A 92 8.50 -2.26 -15.22
CA GLY A 92 9.89 -2.48 -15.60
C GLY A 92 10.30 -1.73 -16.87
N GLN A 93 9.35 -1.48 -17.76
CA GLN A 93 9.56 -0.73 -19.01
C GLN A 93 9.96 0.75 -18.78
N THR A 94 9.72 1.28 -17.59
CA THR A 94 9.93 2.70 -17.26
C THR A 94 10.91 2.93 -16.11
N THR A 95 11.49 1.86 -15.56
CA THR A 95 12.39 1.92 -14.40
C THR A 95 13.81 1.46 -14.75
N GLN A 96 14.77 1.78 -13.88
CA GLN A 96 16.20 1.45 -14.07
C GLN A 96 16.65 0.28 -13.19
N PHE A 97 15.73 -0.31 -12.43
CA PHE A 97 15.99 -1.43 -11.54
C PHE A 97 15.14 -2.63 -11.96
N PRO A 98 15.61 -3.87 -11.71
CA PRO A 98 14.85 -5.06 -12.04
C PRO A 98 13.56 -5.16 -11.22
N ILE A 99 12.51 -5.69 -11.85
CA ILE A 99 11.25 -6.05 -11.19
C ILE A 99 11.05 -7.56 -11.26
N ALA A 100 10.63 -8.14 -10.14
CA ALA A 100 10.50 -9.58 -9.97
C ALA A 100 9.19 -9.94 -9.28
N LEU A 101 8.47 -10.92 -9.82
CA LEU A 101 7.25 -11.47 -9.21
C LEU A 101 7.64 -12.59 -8.24
N VAL A 102 7.25 -12.48 -6.97
CA VAL A 102 7.48 -13.53 -5.97
C VAL A 102 6.38 -14.60 -6.13
N VAL A 103 6.75 -15.77 -6.65
CA VAL A 103 5.79 -16.82 -7.06
C VAL A 103 4.87 -17.23 -5.91
N ALA A 104 5.45 -17.62 -4.77
CA ALA A 104 4.69 -18.07 -3.60
C ALA A 104 3.76 -16.99 -3.01
N ALA A 105 4.04 -15.71 -3.25
CA ALA A 105 3.17 -14.61 -2.83
C ALA A 105 2.03 -14.35 -3.82
N ALA A 106 2.24 -14.60 -5.11
CA ALA A 106 1.27 -14.35 -6.17
C ALA A 106 0.25 -15.49 -6.31
N GLU A 107 0.68 -16.74 -6.20
CA GLU A 107 -0.15 -17.93 -6.45
C GLU A 107 -1.47 -17.99 -5.65
N PRO A 108 -1.53 -17.57 -4.36
CA PRO A 108 -2.77 -17.57 -3.62
C PRO A 108 -3.89 -16.71 -4.22
N THR A 109 -3.53 -15.71 -5.04
CA THR A 109 -4.48 -14.75 -5.65
C THR A 109 -4.63 -14.99 -7.15
N GLU A 110 -3.54 -15.24 -7.86
CA GLU A 110 -3.52 -15.33 -9.33
C GLU A 110 -3.68 -16.76 -9.86
N GLY A 111 -3.53 -17.77 -9.00
CA GLY A 111 -3.38 -19.16 -9.44
C GLY A 111 -1.93 -19.50 -9.83
N PRO A 112 -1.68 -20.66 -10.43
CA PRO A 112 -0.33 -21.13 -10.73
C PRO A 112 0.47 -20.13 -11.58
N ILE A 113 1.72 -19.90 -11.21
CA ILE A 113 2.65 -19.05 -11.99
C ILE A 113 3.71 -19.94 -12.65
N ASP A 114 3.47 -20.25 -13.91
CA ASP A 114 4.35 -21.07 -14.75
C ASP A 114 4.76 -20.36 -16.05
N ASP A 115 5.50 -21.08 -16.91
CA ASP A 115 6.02 -20.55 -18.18
C ASP A 115 4.90 -20.22 -19.19
N ASP A 116 3.71 -20.80 -19.03
CA ASP A 116 2.55 -20.53 -19.89
C ASP A 116 1.83 -19.26 -19.43
N THR A 117 1.79 -18.99 -18.11
CA THR A 117 1.18 -17.78 -17.55
C THR A 117 2.07 -16.54 -17.66
N LEU A 118 3.39 -16.70 -17.61
CA LEU A 118 4.34 -15.58 -17.66
C LEU A 118 5.48 -15.86 -18.65
N ILE A 119 5.11 -15.81 -19.93
CA ILE A 119 6.01 -16.03 -21.06
C ILE A 119 7.15 -15.01 -21.06
N GLY A 120 8.36 -15.46 -21.39
CA GLY A 120 9.53 -14.59 -21.48
C GLY A 120 10.09 -14.19 -20.12
N SER A 121 9.87 -15.02 -19.10
CA SER A 121 10.49 -14.90 -17.78
C SER A 121 11.47 -16.06 -17.51
N ASP A 122 12.37 -15.86 -16.55
CA ASP A 122 13.24 -16.89 -15.99
C ASP A 122 13.23 -16.78 -14.45
N ILE A 123 13.80 -17.78 -13.79
CA ILE A 123 13.77 -17.93 -12.33
C ILE A 123 15.06 -17.36 -11.70
N VAL A 124 14.85 -16.54 -10.67
CA VAL A 124 15.89 -16.08 -9.73
C VAL A 124 15.47 -16.48 -8.32
N MET A 125 16.41 -16.99 -7.52
CA MET A 125 16.13 -17.35 -6.11
C MET A 125 16.39 -16.16 -5.19
N LEU A 126 15.49 -15.95 -4.22
CA LEU A 126 15.63 -14.98 -3.13
C LEU A 126 15.00 -15.55 -1.86
N ALA A 127 15.78 -15.66 -0.78
CA ALA A 127 15.31 -16.18 0.52
C ALA A 127 14.48 -17.48 0.38
N ASP A 128 15.05 -18.47 -0.33
CA ASP A 128 14.43 -19.77 -0.66
C ASP A 128 13.10 -19.71 -1.46
N SER A 129 12.71 -18.53 -1.96
CA SER A 129 11.57 -18.34 -2.84
C SER A 129 12.00 -18.17 -4.30
N GLU A 130 11.21 -18.73 -5.20
CA GLU A 130 11.31 -18.48 -6.64
C GLU A 130 10.75 -17.10 -6.99
N LEU A 131 11.52 -16.36 -7.76
CA LEU A 131 11.11 -15.12 -8.39
C LEU A 131 11.02 -15.32 -9.90
N ARG A 132 9.90 -14.92 -10.51
CA ARG A 132 9.84 -14.75 -11.97
C ARG A 132 10.32 -13.37 -12.36
N VAL A 133 11.30 -13.32 -13.25
CA VAL A 133 11.92 -12.08 -13.73
C VAL A 133 11.86 -12.06 -15.25
N PRO A 134 11.45 -10.94 -15.90
CA PRO A 134 11.56 -10.81 -17.35
C PRO A 134 12.98 -11.11 -17.83
N MET A 135 13.12 -11.89 -18.91
CA MET A 135 14.41 -12.44 -19.38
C MET A 135 15.51 -11.38 -19.49
N GLU A 136 15.18 -10.18 -19.94
CA GLU A 136 16.11 -9.07 -20.11
C GLU A 136 16.63 -8.47 -18.79
N GLN A 137 16.00 -8.79 -17.65
CA GLN A 137 16.33 -8.27 -16.31
C GLN A 137 16.94 -9.33 -15.39
N VAL A 138 17.01 -10.60 -15.81
CA VAL A 138 17.44 -11.74 -14.97
C VAL A 138 18.83 -11.53 -14.35
N GLU A 139 19.81 -11.11 -15.13
CA GLU A 139 21.17 -10.90 -14.63
C GLU A 139 21.25 -9.76 -13.60
N ALA A 140 20.49 -8.68 -13.83
CA ALA A 140 20.40 -7.57 -12.88
C ALA A 140 19.73 -8.02 -11.57
N ALA A 141 18.61 -8.74 -11.67
CA ALA A 141 17.90 -9.26 -10.51
C ALA A 141 18.77 -10.23 -9.70
N ARG A 142 19.45 -11.17 -10.36
CA ARG A 142 20.38 -12.13 -9.74
C ARG A 142 21.50 -11.41 -8.98
N ALA A 143 22.08 -10.36 -9.56
CA ALA A 143 23.13 -9.58 -8.92
C ALA A 143 22.66 -8.85 -7.65
N ILE A 144 21.38 -8.44 -7.59
CA ILE A 144 20.80 -7.85 -6.38
C ILE A 144 20.41 -8.93 -5.36
N ALA A 145 19.81 -10.04 -5.79
CA ALA A 145 19.44 -11.15 -4.91
C ALA A 145 20.65 -11.71 -4.14
N LEU A 146 21.83 -11.79 -4.79
CA LEU A 146 23.09 -12.19 -4.14
C LEU A 146 23.56 -11.23 -3.02
N LYS A 147 23.03 -10.01 -2.95
CA LYS A 147 23.33 -9.03 -1.88
C LYS A 147 22.29 -9.08 -0.74
N MET A 148 21.19 -9.80 -0.91
CA MET A 148 20.10 -9.93 0.05
C MET A 148 20.23 -11.23 0.87
N VAL A 149 21.46 -11.59 1.26
CA VAL A 149 21.78 -12.88 1.91
C VAL A 149 21.11 -13.01 3.28
N ASP A 150 20.95 -11.90 3.98
CA ASP A 150 20.37 -11.86 5.33
C ASP A 150 18.85 -11.60 5.31
N LEU A 151 18.23 -11.57 4.12
CA LEU A 151 16.78 -11.47 4.00
C LEU A 151 16.15 -12.80 4.43
N PRO A 152 15.31 -12.82 5.49
CA PRO A 152 14.82 -14.07 6.05
C PRO A 152 13.72 -14.72 5.21
N ASP A 153 12.89 -13.91 4.54
CA ASP A 153 11.67 -14.35 3.88
C ASP A 153 11.31 -13.36 2.76
N ALA A 154 11.00 -13.88 1.57
CA ALA A 154 10.61 -13.06 0.41
C ALA A 154 9.09 -12.83 0.27
N VAL A 155 8.26 -13.53 1.05
CA VAL A 155 6.79 -13.47 1.03
C VAL A 155 6.25 -12.62 2.18
N GLU A 156 6.78 -12.80 3.40
CA GLU A 156 6.34 -12.09 4.61
C GLU A 156 6.23 -10.55 4.46
N PRO A 157 7.12 -9.85 3.72
CA PRO A 157 7.00 -8.41 3.52
C PRO A 157 5.67 -7.96 2.90
N PHE A 158 5.03 -8.78 2.06
CA PHE A 158 3.72 -8.43 1.50
C PHE A 158 2.60 -8.51 2.53
N GLU A 159 2.67 -9.43 3.50
CA GLU A 159 1.70 -9.51 4.60
C GLU A 159 1.74 -8.24 5.45
N ARG A 160 2.95 -7.77 5.78
CA ARG A 160 3.15 -6.52 6.51
C ARG A 160 2.55 -5.32 5.79
N ILE A 161 2.70 -5.25 4.47
CA ILE A 161 2.08 -4.18 3.66
C ILE A 161 0.55 -4.25 3.79
N ARG A 162 -0.03 -5.45 3.67
CA ARG A 162 -1.49 -5.63 3.78
C ARG A 162 -2.02 -5.22 5.15
N GLU A 163 -1.33 -5.61 6.22
CA GLU A 163 -1.69 -5.22 7.58
C GLU A 163 -1.59 -3.70 7.80
N ALA A 164 -0.52 -3.08 7.31
CA ALA A 164 -0.33 -1.64 7.41
C ALA A 164 -1.41 -0.85 6.64
N ILE A 165 -1.78 -1.30 5.43
CA ILE A 165 -2.89 -0.72 4.66
C ILE A 165 -4.20 -0.84 5.44
N LYS A 166 -4.49 -2.03 5.99
CA LYS A 166 -5.71 -2.28 6.76
C LYS A 166 -5.82 -1.36 7.97
N GLU A 167 -4.74 -1.17 8.72
CA GLU A 167 -4.73 -0.26 9.87
C GLU A 167 -4.90 1.21 9.43
N ALA A 168 -4.22 1.64 8.36
CA ALA A 168 -4.38 2.99 7.81
C ALA A 168 -5.82 3.29 7.38
N GLN A 169 -6.48 2.34 6.69
CA GLN A 169 -7.88 2.45 6.30
C GLN A 169 -8.82 2.52 7.51
N ALA A 170 -8.56 1.70 8.53
CA ALA A 170 -9.35 1.70 9.77
C ALA A 170 -9.27 3.05 10.50
N GLN A 171 -8.08 3.64 10.59
CA GLN A 171 -7.88 4.97 11.18
C GLN A 171 -8.64 6.06 10.42
N ILE A 172 -8.61 6.02 9.08
CA ILE A 172 -9.36 6.96 8.23
C ILE A 172 -10.87 6.82 8.44
N SER A 173 -11.39 5.59 8.54
CA SER A 173 -12.83 5.37 8.80
C SER A 173 -13.25 5.94 10.15
N ARG A 174 -12.52 5.61 11.22
CA ARG A 174 -12.79 6.12 12.57
C ARG A 174 -12.76 7.65 12.62
N ALA A 175 -11.78 8.27 11.96
CA ALA A 175 -11.68 9.73 11.88
C ALA A 175 -12.87 10.37 11.13
N ARG A 176 -13.33 9.75 10.04
CA ARG A 176 -14.52 10.20 9.29
C ARG A 176 -15.80 10.07 10.11
N GLU A 177 -15.98 8.97 10.81
CA GLU A 177 -17.14 8.73 11.68
C GLU A 177 -17.17 9.73 12.84
N ALA A 178 -16.03 9.97 13.50
CA ALA A 178 -15.92 10.98 14.55
C ALA A 178 -16.25 12.39 14.04
N ALA A 179 -15.77 12.75 12.84
CA ALA A 179 -16.08 14.04 12.22
C ALA A 179 -17.56 14.17 11.81
N ALA A 180 -18.21 13.09 11.36
CA ALA A 180 -19.63 13.08 11.04
C ALA A 180 -20.50 13.24 12.30
N ASN A 181 -20.19 12.48 13.37
CA ASN A 181 -20.90 12.55 14.64
C ASN A 181 -20.75 13.92 15.32
N ALA A 182 -19.59 14.56 15.21
CA ALA A 182 -19.38 15.92 15.73
C ALA A 182 -20.19 16.98 14.97
N ARG A 183 -20.49 16.76 13.68
CA ARG A 183 -21.35 17.65 12.89
C ARG A 183 -22.83 17.44 13.20
N ASP A 184 -23.25 16.22 13.49
CA ASP A 184 -24.65 15.87 13.82
C ASP A 184 -25.02 16.25 15.27
N GLY A 185 -24.06 16.21 16.20
CA GLY A 185 -24.24 16.67 17.58
C GLY A 185 -24.28 18.20 17.77
N GLY A 186 -24.07 18.99 16.71
CA GLY A 186 -24.00 20.46 16.74
C GLY A 186 -25.36 21.19 16.62
N GLN A 187 -26.48 20.48 16.52
CA GLN A 187 -27.83 21.08 16.41
C GLN A 187 -28.83 20.52 17.44
N VAL A 188 -28.47 20.39 18.71
CA VAL A 188 -29.50 20.25 19.76
C VAL A 188 -29.12 21.04 21.02
N LYS A 189 -29.89 22.12 21.22
CA LYS A 189 -30.09 22.95 22.44
C LYS A 189 -29.12 24.11 22.68
N ASP A 190 -29.44 25.25 22.08
CA ASP A 190 -29.44 26.54 22.78
C ASP A 190 -30.65 27.37 22.31
N ALA A 191 -31.83 26.91 22.72
CA ALA A 191 -33.03 27.73 22.74
C ALA A 191 -33.93 27.19 23.86
N ILE A 192 -33.99 27.90 24.97
CA ILE A 192 -35.21 28.32 25.67
C ILE A 192 -34.76 29.35 26.71
N ALA A 193 -35.03 30.61 26.41
CA ALA A 193 -35.16 31.65 27.42
C ALA A 193 -36.52 31.48 28.09
N VAL A 194 -36.57 31.31 29.41
CA VAL A 194 -37.70 31.73 30.25
C VAL A 194 -37.17 32.12 31.64
N SER A 195 -37.22 33.41 31.94
CA SER A 195 -37.41 33.92 33.31
C SER A 195 -38.92 33.99 33.59
N PRO A 196 -39.41 33.78 34.82
CA PRO A 196 -39.59 34.93 35.73
C PRO A 196 -39.40 34.65 37.23
N SER A 197 -39.34 35.75 38.00
CA SER A 197 -39.18 35.92 39.46
C SER A 197 -39.92 34.96 40.40
N PHE A 198 -39.34 34.76 41.59
CA PHE A 198 -40.09 34.77 42.85
C PHE A 198 -39.32 35.51 43.95
N ASP A 199 -40.07 36.32 44.68
CA ASP A 199 -39.67 37.26 45.72
C ASP A 199 -39.59 36.62 47.11
N SER A 200 -38.88 37.30 48.01
CA SER A 200 -38.93 37.27 49.48
C SER A 200 -38.26 36.11 50.26
N ALA A 201 -37.18 36.45 50.99
CA ALA A 201 -37.04 36.11 52.41
C ALA A 201 -35.92 36.93 53.06
N SER A 202 -36.35 37.90 53.86
CA SER A 202 -35.63 38.63 54.90
C SER A 202 -34.81 37.78 55.87
N ARG A 203 -33.62 38.28 56.27
CA ARG A 203 -33.00 38.22 57.62
C ARG A 203 -31.73 39.10 57.61
N THR A 204 -31.75 40.34 58.12
CA THR A 204 -31.52 40.78 59.51
C THR A 204 -30.05 40.72 59.99
N LYS A 205 -29.43 41.93 59.99
CA LYS A 205 -28.55 42.61 60.97
C LYS A 205 -27.22 42.03 61.50
N ALA A 206 -26.35 43.04 61.74
CA ALA A 206 -25.29 43.21 62.75
C ALA A 206 -23.90 42.70 62.33
N ALA A 207 -22.83 43.48 62.43
CA ALA A 207 -22.56 44.82 62.97
C ALA A 207 -21.38 45.44 62.20
#